data_AF-A0A7K3GC02-F1
#
_entry.id   AF-A0A7K3GC02-F1
#
_cell.length_a   1.000
_cell.length_b   1.000
_cell.length_c   1.000
_cell.angle_alpha   90.00
_cell.angle_beta   90.00
_cell.angle_gamma   90.00
#
_symmetry.space_group_name_H-M   'P 1'
#
loop_
_entity.id
_entity.type
_entity.pdbx_description
1 polymer ?
#
loop_
_entity_poly.entity_id
_entity_poly.type
_entity_poly.pdbx_seq_one_letter_code
_entity_poly.pdbx_strand_id
1 'polypeptide(L)'
;MGLSGRFRTAAVALPLLLAAVGCQTAGTGEEPAAKAASPTGKPVFEEKPADQLGAASRATAASGSARFTATLTYGSAGGAAVERITGVLDYARDTARVERSVDVPRGFPEAAAADLGREPGDRAREVFAVEKNDVSYRTSRGTWLRYEASGSLEFVDSLGDFMEYAGEAAPWGRTLAEVVRHADPERRPAPTPDGGRRYEVDVDARSAAEALPHSVAYAFVGSKSADDVPLTVLLDKDGRLLRAEADYRSALGTFREQGLLKGVTSLRASYVLTGHGEQEVPPLPAGEPVEDAERTTVTLPALKAGACASYDTGLGHLGRVRPLPCGKDAGLRVFGQERIDETVKGQNPAGLGSRLASERCEKAYRKAPAAWTSGGRPSGRYWVAGDENLSFTYVGPDATVTGYFTCYVRLR
;
A
#
# COMPACT_ATOMS: atom_id res chain seq x y z
N MET A 1 21.63 67.82 13.51
CA MET A 1 22.91 68.21 12.89
C MET A 1 22.88 67.75 11.45
N GLY A 2 22.79 68.68 10.51
CA GLY A 2 22.85 68.39 9.08
C GLY A 2 24.28 68.40 8.55
N LEU A 3 24.47 67.80 7.37
CA LEU A 3 25.40 68.11 6.27
C LEU A 3 25.24 66.96 5.25
N SER A 4 24.41 67.08 4.21
CA SER A 4 24.66 67.76 2.92
C SER A 4 25.78 67.11 2.08
N GLY A 5 25.45 66.54 0.91
CA GLY A 5 26.33 66.62 -0.26
C GLY A 5 26.53 65.41 -1.19
N ARG A 6 25.60 65.26 -2.15
CA ARG A 6 25.78 65.05 -3.61
C ARG A 6 26.47 63.80 -4.22
N PHE A 7 25.62 62.99 -4.87
CA PHE A 7 25.61 62.52 -6.27
C PHE A 7 26.92 62.29 -7.06
N ARG A 8 27.09 61.04 -7.54
CA ARG A 8 27.41 60.73 -8.94
C ARG A 8 26.59 59.54 -9.44
N THR A 9 25.93 59.77 -10.57
CA THR A 9 25.14 58.86 -11.40
C THR A 9 26.02 57.95 -12.25
N ALA A 10 25.60 56.69 -12.42
CA ALA A 10 25.83 55.93 -13.65
C ALA A 10 24.70 54.91 -13.82
N ALA A 11 23.99 55.03 -14.93
CA ALA A 11 22.81 54.27 -15.31
C ALA A 11 23.16 52.91 -15.90
N VAL A 12 22.34 51.89 -15.63
CA VAL A 12 22.18 50.74 -16.52
C VAL A 12 20.69 50.53 -16.73
N ALA A 13 20.29 50.64 -17.99
CA ALA A 13 18.93 50.55 -18.49
C ALA A 13 18.37 49.12 -18.34
N LEU A 14 17.21 48.97 -17.71
CA LEU A 14 16.35 47.80 -17.86
C LEU A 14 15.36 48.06 -19.01
N PRO A 15 15.23 47.16 -20.00
CA PRO A 15 14.06 47.16 -20.87
C PRO A 15 12.92 46.40 -20.18
N LEU A 16 11.90 47.15 -19.78
CA LEU A 16 10.51 46.70 -19.72
C LEU A 16 10.00 46.50 -21.15
N LEU A 17 9.09 45.53 -21.34
CA LEU A 17 7.99 45.38 -22.32
C LEU A 17 7.73 43.86 -22.43
N LEU A 18 6.54 43.27 -22.46
CA LEU A 18 5.13 43.67 -22.28
C LEU A 18 4.36 42.35 -22.11
N ALA A 19 3.21 42.42 -21.45
CA ALA A 19 2.27 41.33 -21.25
C ALA A 19 1.70 40.76 -22.57
N ALA A 20 1.39 39.46 -22.57
CA ALA A 20 0.32 38.88 -23.38
C ALA A 20 -0.41 37.81 -22.56
N VAL A 21 -1.46 38.26 -21.86
CA VAL A 21 -2.58 37.43 -21.44
C VAL A 21 -3.43 37.21 -22.68
N GLY A 22 -3.55 35.97 -23.13
CA GLY A 22 -4.40 35.57 -24.24
C GLY A 22 -5.38 34.49 -23.80
N CYS A 23 -6.64 34.89 -23.60
CA CYS A 23 -7.79 33.99 -23.60
C CYS A 23 -8.16 33.59 -25.04
N GLN A 24 -8.89 32.47 -25.13
CA GLN A 24 -9.64 31.93 -26.29
C GLN A 24 -8.79 31.10 -27.28
N THR A 25 -9.21 29.94 -27.80
CA THR A 25 -10.53 29.37 -28.12
C THR A 25 -10.44 27.83 -28.19
N ALA A 26 -11.58 27.14 -27.96
CA ALA A 26 -11.78 25.76 -28.36
C ALA A 26 -11.54 25.57 -29.87
N GLY A 27 -10.77 24.55 -30.24
CA GLY A 27 -10.51 24.17 -31.63
C GLY A 27 -9.95 22.75 -31.68
N THR A 28 -10.76 21.84 -32.22
CA THR A 28 -10.42 20.47 -32.57
C THR A 28 -9.21 20.41 -33.49
N GLY A 29 -8.10 19.87 -32.98
CA GLY A 29 -6.91 19.52 -33.75
C GLY A 29 -6.17 18.43 -32.99
N GLU A 30 -6.05 17.27 -33.61
CA GLU A 30 -5.28 16.12 -33.12
C GLU A 30 -3.83 16.57 -32.90
N GLU A 31 -3.46 16.77 -31.63
CA GLU A 31 -2.11 17.15 -31.24
C GLU A 31 -1.21 15.90 -31.39
N PRO A 32 -0.14 15.95 -32.21
CA PRO A 32 0.69 14.77 -32.42
C PRO A 32 1.32 14.37 -31.10
N ALA A 33 1.24 13.07 -30.77
CA ALA A 33 1.79 12.47 -29.57
C ALA A 33 3.14 13.12 -29.20
N ALA A 34 3.17 13.74 -28.01
CA ALA A 34 4.34 14.42 -27.50
C ALA A 34 5.56 13.49 -27.63
N LYS A 35 6.53 13.92 -28.43
CA LYS A 35 7.82 13.24 -28.58
C LYS A 35 8.38 13.01 -27.18
N ALA A 36 8.70 11.76 -26.85
CA ALA A 36 9.37 11.40 -25.61
C ALA A 36 10.51 12.37 -25.33
N ALA A 37 10.50 12.99 -24.14
CA ALA A 37 11.52 13.94 -23.74
C ALA A 37 12.90 13.30 -23.93
N SER A 38 13.77 13.93 -24.72
CA SER A 38 15.16 13.50 -24.81
C SER A 38 15.80 13.59 -23.41
N PRO A 39 16.54 12.57 -22.95
CA PRO A 39 17.11 12.58 -21.61
C PRO A 39 18.16 13.68 -21.50
N THR A 40 17.87 14.73 -20.75
CA THR A 40 18.82 15.82 -20.43
C THR A 40 19.65 15.54 -19.18
N GLY A 41 19.86 14.27 -18.83
CA GLY A 41 20.75 13.85 -17.73
C GLY A 41 22.05 13.27 -18.27
N LYS A 42 23.14 13.35 -17.50
CA LYS A 42 24.34 12.56 -17.80
C LYS A 42 23.95 11.07 -17.87
N PRO A 43 24.56 10.27 -18.74
CA PRO A 43 24.34 8.82 -18.75
C PRO A 43 24.51 8.24 -17.35
N VAL A 44 23.64 7.29 -16.96
CA VAL A 44 23.62 6.70 -15.60
C VAL A 44 25.00 6.26 -15.13
N PHE A 45 25.78 5.63 -16.02
CA PHE A 45 27.10 5.09 -15.68
C PHE A 45 28.23 6.12 -15.64
N GLU A 46 27.96 7.38 -16.00
CA GLU A 46 28.88 8.51 -15.84
C GLU A 46 28.66 9.27 -14.53
N GLU A 47 27.56 8.99 -13.82
CA GLU A 47 27.32 9.54 -12.48
C GLU A 47 28.25 8.89 -11.44
N LYS A 48 28.42 9.56 -10.29
CA LYS A 48 29.16 8.97 -9.16
C LYS A 48 28.45 7.70 -8.70
N PRO A 49 29.17 6.65 -8.26
CA PRO A 49 28.57 5.37 -7.87
C PRO A 49 27.31 5.52 -7.00
N ALA A 50 27.39 6.26 -5.89
CA ALA A 50 26.26 6.52 -4.99
C ALA A 50 25.01 7.07 -5.71
N ASP A 51 25.18 7.90 -6.74
CA ASP A 51 24.08 8.53 -7.47
C ASP A 51 23.49 7.63 -8.58
N GLN A 52 24.13 6.50 -8.91
CA GLN A 52 23.78 5.70 -10.10
C GLN A 52 22.43 5.01 -9.97
N LEU A 53 22.02 4.50 -8.80
CA LEU A 53 20.74 3.81 -8.66
C LEU A 53 19.55 4.77 -8.62
N GLY A 54 19.73 5.96 -8.03
CA GLY A 54 18.78 7.06 -8.17
C GLY A 54 18.66 7.54 -9.63
N ALA A 55 19.78 7.66 -10.36
CA ALA A 55 19.78 7.98 -11.78
C ALA A 55 19.11 6.89 -12.64
N ALA A 56 19.33 5.62 -12.30
CA ALA A 56 18.72 4.48 -12.97
C ALA A 56 17.19 4.48 -12.82
N SER A 57 16.69 4.84 -11.64
CA SER A 57 15.24 4.98 -11.40
C SER A 57 14.62 6.05 -12.30
N ARG A 58 15.30 7.21 -12.45
CA ARG A 58 14.88 8.27 -13.39
C ARG A 58 14.97 7.82 -14.86
N ALA A 59 16.04 7.13 -15.25
CA ALA A 59 16.20 6.60 -16.60
C ALA A 59 15.13 5.55 -16.94
N THR A 60 14.72 4.75 -15.96
CA THR A 60 13.62 3.79 -16.07
C THR A 60 12.30 4.51 -16.28
N ALA A 61 11.97 5.52 -15.47
CA ALA A 61 10.76 6.31 -15.64
C ALA A 61 10.72 7.04 -17.00
N ALA A 62 11.86 7.57 -17.45
CA ALA A 62 12.00 8.22 -18.75
C ALA A 62 11.78 7.27 -19.95
N SER A 63 11.79 5.95 -19.73
CA SER A 63 11.44 4.98 -20.79
C SER A 63 9.95 4.95 -21.12
N GLY A 64 9.11 5.65 -20.36
CA GLY A 64 7.69 5.82 -20.64
C GLY A 64 6.82 4.71 -20.08
N SER A 65 7.03 3.45 -20.49
CA SER A 65 6.22 2.33 -20.02
C SER A 65 7.01 1.03 -19.86
N ALA A 66 6.50 0.10 -19.06
CA ALA A 66 7.12 -1.23 -18.91
C ALA A 66 6.12 -2.27 -18.39
N ARG A 67 6.36 -3.54 -18.71
CA ARG A 67 5.73 -4.67 -18.02
C ARG A 67 6.55 -4.98 -16.79
N PHE A 68 5.88 -5.28 -15.69
CA PHE A 68 6.55 -5.65 -14.46
C PHE A 68 6.03 -6.95 -13.86
N THR A 69 6.90 -7.59 -13.09
CA THR A 69 6.54 -8.65 -12.15
C THR A 69 7.26 -8.40 -10.84
N ALA A 70 6.53 -8.20 -9.75
CA ALA A 70 7.04 -8.22 -8.39
C ALA A 70 6.64 -9.55 -7.73
N THR A 71 7.52 -10.15 -6.94
CA THR A 71 7.20 -11.39 -6.21
C THR A 71 7.83 -11.36 -4.84
N LEU A 72 7.02 -11.62 -3.82
CA LEU A 72 7.43 -11.90 -2.46
C LEU A 72 7.22 -13.38 -2.16
N THR A 73 8.24 -14.04 -1.64
CA THR A 73 8.20 -15.47 -1.29
C THR A 73 8.58 -15.67 0.17
N TYR A 74 7.65 -16.24 0.94
CA TYR A 74 7.79 -16.56 2.35
C TYR A 74 7.98 -18.08 2.48
N GLY A 75 9.23 -18.53 2.67
CA GLY A 75 9.53 -19.96 2.81
C GLY A 75 9.33 -20.45 4.23
N SER A 76 8.70 -21.62 4.38
CA SER A 76 8.55 -22.33 5.66
C SER A 76 8.73 -23.84 5.46
N ALA A 77 8.75 -24.61 6.55
CA ALA A 77 8.77 -26.08 6.48
C ALA A 77 7.54 -26.68 5.79
N GLY A 78 6.40 -25.99 5.82
CA GLY A 78 5.13 -26.44 5.22
C GLY A 78 4.89 -26.00 3.78
N GLY A 79 5.92 -25.44 3.13
CA GLY A 79 5.84 -24.83 1.79
C GLY A 79 6.08 -23.33 1.82
N ALA A 80 6.04 -22.71 0.64
CA ALA A 80 6.25 -21.28 0.48
C ALA A 80 4.93 -20.56 0.14
N ALA A 81 4.56 -19.56 0.93
CA ALA A 81 3.52 -18.62 0.53
C ALA A 81 4.12 -17.63 -0.48
N VAL A 82 3.40 -17.35 -1.55
CA VAL A 82 3.87 -16.51 -2.66
C VAL A 82 2.85 -15.43 -2.96
N GLU A 83 3.28 -14.18 -2.87
CA GLU A 83 2.57 -13.05 -3.43
C GLU A 83 3.26 -12.66 -4.74
N ARG A 84 2.50 -12.62 -5.83
CA ARG A 84 2.97 -12.20 -7.14
C ARG A 84 2.09 -11.11 -7.70
N ILE A 85 2.72 -10.00 -8.06
CA ILE A 85 2.10 -8.83 -8.65
C ILE A 85 2.62 -8.71 -10.08
N THR A 86 1.72 -8.68 -11.05
CA THR A 86 2.08 -8.53 -12.48
C THR A 86 1.26 -7.42 -13.10
N GLY A 87 1.86 -6.69 -14.02
CA GLY A 87 1.12 -5.59 -14.63
C GLY A 87 1.89 -4.83 -15.67
N VAL A 88 1.32 -3.68 -16.03
CA VAL A 88 1.91 -2.69 -16.93
C VAL A 88 1.91 -1.34 -16.24
N LEU A 89 3.02 -0.61 -16.39
CA LEU A 89 3.27 0.73 -15.86
C LEU A 89 3.37 1.71 -17.03
N ASP A 90 2.79 2.90 -16.88
CA ASP A 90 2.96 4.07 -17.75
C ASP A 90 3.41 5.21 -16.85
N TYR A 91 4.72 5.43 -16.82
CA TYR A 91 5.39 6.47 -16.03
C TYR A 91 5.06 7.88 -16.54
N ALA A 92 4.77 8.03 -17.83
CA ALA A 92 4.44 9.34 -18.40
C ALA A 92 3.07 9.84 -17.95
N ARG A 93 2.12 8.92 -17.76
CA ARG A 93 0.77 9.23 -17.25
C ARG A 93 0.58 8.95 -15.77
N ASP A 94 1.60 8.39 -15.13
CA ASP A 94 1.56 7.91 -13.75
C ASP A 94 0.40 6.93 -13.51
N THR A 95 0.30 5.91 -14.37
CA THR A 95 -0.78 4.92 -14.29
C THR A 95 -0.26 3.49 -14.28
N ALA A 96 -1.00 2.59 -13.63
CA ALA A 96 -0.70 1.17 -13.60
C ALA A 96 -1.96 0.32 -13.77
N ARG A 97 -1.77 -0.87 -14.35
CA ARG A 97 -2.76 -1.95 -14.43
C ARG A 97 -2.17 -3.20 -13.85
N VAL A 98 -2.77 -3.69 -12.77
CA VAL A 98 -2.11 -4.64 -11.90
C VAL A 98 -3.02 -5.79 -11.54
N GLU A 99 -2.46 -6.97 -11.58
CA GLU A 99 -3.02 -8.17 -11.00
C GLU A 99 -2.13 -8.64 -9.86
N ARG A 100 -2.72 -8.81 -8.69
CA ARG A 100 -2.08 -9.38 -7.51
C ARG A 100 -2.65 -10.78 -7.29
N SER A 101 -1.76 -11.74 -7.11
CA SER A 101 -2.10 -13.13 -6.80
C SER A 101 -1.38 -13.55 -5.54
N VAL A 102 -2.08 -14.25 -4.65
CA VAL A 102 -1.53 -14.79 -3.40
C VAL A 102 -1.87 -16.26 -3.33
N ASP A 103 -0.85 -17.12 -3.17
CA ASP A 103 -1.01 -18.55 -2.92
C ASP A 103 -0.37 -18.87 -1.57
N VAL A 104 -1.17 -19.38 -0.63
CA VAL A 104 -0.72 -19.82 0.68
C VAL A 104 -0.90 -21.34 0.75
N PRO A 105 0.18 -22.14 0.84
CA PRO A 105 0.05 -23.59 0.98
C PRO A 105 -0.73 -23.99 2.23
N ARG A 106 -1.47 -25.11 2.18
CA ARG A 106 -2.22 -25.64 3.33
C ARG A 106 -1.34 -25.95 4.55
N GLY A 107 -0.07 -26.27 4.33
CA GLY A 107 0.89 -26.55 5.41
C GLY A 107 1.58 -25.29 5.96
N PHE A 108 1.32 -24.11 5.39
CA PHE A 108 1.97 -22.88 5.82
C PHE A 108 1.55 -22.52 7.26
N PRO A 109 2.45 -21.97 8.10
CA PRO A 109 2.12 -21.63 9.49
C PRO A 109 0.94 -20.66 9.59
N GLU A 110 -0.07 -21.01 10.38
CA GLU A 110 -1.33 -20.24 10.52
C GLU A 110 -1.08 -18.80 11.00
N ALA A 111 -0.20 -18.61 11.99
CA ALA A 111 0.14 -17.28 12.49
C ALA A 111 0.79 -16.41 11.39
N ALA A 112 1.73 -16.97 10.62
CA ALA A 112 2.35 -16.24 9.52
C ALA A 112 1.37 -15.97 8.37
N ALA A 113 0.43 -16.88 8.09
CA ALA A 113 -0.64 -16.61 7.12
C ALA A 113 -1.52 -15.43 7.58
N ALA A 114 -1.85 -15.39 8.87
CA ALA A 114 -2.66 -14.32 9.46
C ALA A 114 -1.97 -12.95 9.36
N ASP A 115 -0.64 -12.88 9.56
CA ASP A 115 0.15 -11.65 9.37
C ASP A 115 0.10 -11.11 7.92
N LEU A 116 -0.14 -12.00 6.95
CA LEU A 116 -0.36 -11.65 5.54
C LEU A 116 -1.83 -11.34 5.22
N GLY A 117 -2.72 -11.38 6.21
CA GLY A 117 -4.17 -11.22 6.02
C GLY A 117 -4.82 -12.40 5.27
N ARG A 118 -4.27 -13.61 5.43
CA ARG A 118 -4.67 -14.83 4.71
C ARG A 118 -4.84 -16.02 5.66
N GLU A 119 -5.34 -17.12 5.12
CA GLU A 119 -5.42 -18.42 5.81
C GLU A 119 -4.58 -19.48 5.07
N PRO A 120 -4.08 -20.53 5.75
CA PRO A 120 -3.44 -21.64 5.08
C PRO A 120 -4.36 -22.31 4.05
N GLY A 121 -3.87 -22.49 2.82
CA GLY A 121 -4.64 -23.02 1.69
C GLY A 121 -5.36 -21.97 0.86
N ASP A 122 -5.27 -20.69 1.24
CA ASP A 122 -5.93 -19.60 0.53
C ASP A 122 -5.28 -19.32 -0.84
N ARG A 123 -6.12 -18.94 -1.80
CA ARG A 123 -5.75 -18.54 -3.16
C ARG A 123 -6.57 -17.34 -3.57
N ALA A 124 -5.93 -16.18 -3.61
CA ALA A 124 -6.56 -14.93 -3.96
C ALA A 124 -6.03 -14.40 -5.30
N ARG A 125 -6.93 -13.78 -6.06
CA ARG A 125 -6.61 -12.99 -7.27
C ARG A 125 -7.37 -11.69 -7.19
N GLU A 126 -6.64 -10.60 -7.22
CA GLU A 126 -7.12 -9.23 -7.03
C GLU A 126 -6.65 -8.40 -8.22
N VAL A 127 -7.49 -7.48 -8.68
CA VAL A 127 -7.18 -6.62 -9.82
C VAL A 127 -7.27 -5.17 -9.39
N PHE A 128 -6.23 -4.43 -9.70
CA PHE A 128 -6.05 -3.05 -9.31
C PHE A 128 -5.73 -2.16 -10.51
N ALA A 129 -5.96 -0.87 -10.32
CA ALA A 129 -5.49 0.17 -11.19
C ALA A 129 -5.00 1.35 -10.38
N VAL A 130 -3.99 2.03 -10.87
CA VAL A 130 -3.52 3.30 -10.31
C VAL A 130 -3.64 4.38 -11.37
N GLU A 131 -4.14 5.53 -10.96
CA GLU A 131 -4.16 6.75 -11.76
C GLU A 131 -3.69 7.90 -10.89
N LYS A 132 -2.43 8.30 -11.08
CA LYS A 132 -1.72 9.22 -10.19
C LYS A 132 -1.71 8.67 -8.76
N ASN A 133 -2.27 9.44 -7.82
CA ASN A 133 -2.37 9.05 -6.42
C ASN A 133 -3.65 8.27 -6.10
N ASP A 134 -4.52 7.99 -7.08
CA ASP A 134 -5.77 7.28 -6.82
C ASP A 134 -5.61 5.79 -7.12
N VAL A 135 -6.15 4.95 -6.23
CA VAL A 135 -6.10 3.49 -6.36
C VAL A 135 -7.51 2.98 -6.60
N SER A 136 -7.70 2.13 -7.60
CA SER A 136 -8.97 1.46 -7.85
C SER A 136 -8.83 -0.04 -7.68
N TYR A 137 -9.82 -0.66 -7.05
CA TYR A 137 -9.90 -2.11 -6.86
C TYR A 137 -11.11 -2.69 -7.59
N ARG A 138 -10.92 -3.77 -8.34
CA ARG A 138 -12.01 -4.51 -8.98
C ARG A 138 -12.53 -5.58 -8.02
N THR A 139 -13.74 -5.39 -7.53
CA THR A 139 -14.45 -6.39 -6.74
C THR A 139 -14.62 -7.68 -7.53
N SER A 140 -14.79 -8.80 -6.83
CA SER A 140 -15.12 -10.11 -7.43
C SER A 140 -16.39 -10.11 -8.29
N ARG A 141 -17.23 -9.09 -8.15
CA ARG A 141 -18.46 -8.87 -8.93
C ARG A 141 -18.26 -7.99 -10.17
N GLY A 142 -17.05 -7.50 -10.41
CA GLY A 142 -16.69 -6.70 -11.58
C GLY A 142 -16.88 -5.19 -11.42
N THR A 143 -17.43 -4.70 -10.31
CA THR A 143 -17.48 -3.26 -9.99
C THR A 143 -16.10 -2.77 -9.55
N TRP A 144 -15.70 -1.60 -10.02
CA TRP A 144 -14.52 -0.90 -9.53
C TRP A 144 -14.89 0.01 -8.37
N LEU A 145 -14.15 -0.10 -7.27
CA LEU A 145 -14.17 0.88 -6.18
C LEU A 145 -12.97 1.80 -6.36
N ARG A 146 -13.21 3.10 -6.52
CA ARG A 146 -12.16 4.13 -6.64
C ARG A 146 -11.90 4.78 -5.29
N TYR A 147 -10.66 4.74 -4.86
CA TYR A 147 -10.15 5.35 -3.64
C TYR A 147 -9.34 6.59 -4.01
N GLU A 148 -9.87 7.76 -3.70
CA GLU A 148 -9.26 9.03 -4.06
C GLU A 148 -8.40 9.58 -2.92
N ALA A 149 -7.17 9.99 -3.23
CA ALA A 149 -6.28 10.63 -2.26
C ALA A 149 -6.82 11.99 -1.80
N SER A 150 -7.71 12.61 -2.59
CA SER A 150 -8.37 13.89 -2.29
C SER A 150 -9.69 13.75 -1.50
N GLY A 151 -10.04 12.55 -1.03
CA GLY A 151 -11.22 12.34 -0.18
C GLY A 151 -11.12 13.06 1.17
N SER A 152 -12.17 12.95 1.99
CA SER A 152 -12.13 13.54 3.34
C SER A 152 -11.00 12.94 4.19
N LEU A 153 -10.48 13.71 5.16
CA LEU A 153 -9.42 13.25 6.06
C LEU A 153 -9.81 11.95 6.79
N GLU A 154 -11.04 11.88 7.32
CA GLU A 154 -11.56 10.66 7.96
C GLU A 154 -11.58 9.47 7.00
N PHE A 155 -11.95 9.69 5.74
CA PHE A 155 -11.93 8.64 4.73
C PHE A 155 -10.50 8.18 4.46
N VAL A 156 -9.59 9.09 4.13
CA VAL A 156 -8.18 8.78 3.81
C VAL A 156 -7.50 8.07 4.98
N ASP A 157 -7.69 8.55 6.21
CA ASP A 157 -7.16 7.91 7.42
C ASP A 157 -7.68 6.47 7.57
N SER A 158 -8.95 6.22 7.20
CA SER A 158 -9.55 4.87 7.26
C SER A 158 -9.08 3.91 6.18
N LEU A 159 -8.38 4.40 5.14
CA LEU A 159 -7.76 3.55 4.12
C LEU A 159 -6.44 2.94 4.60
N GLY A 160 -5.86 3.49 5.67
CA GLY A 160 -4.52 3.13 6.13
C GLY A 160 -3.52 3.24 4.99
N ASP A 161 -2.74 2.20 4.80
CA ASP A 161 -1.61 2.18 3.86
C ASP A 161 -2.00 1.74 2.45
N PHE A 162 -3.29 1.59 2.17
CA PHE A 162 -3.80 1.19 0.87
C PHE A 162 -3.37 2.15 -0.25
N MET A 163 -3.26 3.45 0.08
CA MET A 163 -2.84 4.48 -0.86
C MET A 163 -1.36 4.35 -1.26
N GLU A 164 -0.54 3.64 -0.50
CA GLU A 164 0.87 3.38 -0.86
C GLU A 164 1.03 2.42 -2.06
N TYR A 165 -0.07 1.86 -2.58
CA TYR A 165 -0.05 1.19 -3.88
C TYR A 165 0.12 2.18 -5.04
N ALA A 166 -0.23 3.46 -4.88
CA ALA A 166 0.28 4.52 -5.72
C ALA A 166 1.72 4.82 -5.28
N GLY A 167 2.70 4.35 -6.06
CA GLY A 167 4.12 4.42 -5.70
C GLY A 167 4.74 5.77 -5.99
N GLU A 168 5.90 6.02 -5.41
CA GLU A 168 6.66 7.25 -5.64
C GLU A 168 7.75 7.04 -6.71
N ALA A 169 8.41 5.88 -6.72
CA ALA A 169 9.43 5.53 -7.71
C ALA A 169 8.84 4.99 -9.02
N ALA A 170 7.66 4.37 -8.93
CA ALA A 170 6.94 3.81 -10.06
C ALA A 170 5.42 3.98 -9.86
N PRO A 171 4.61 3.96 -10.93
CA PRO A 171 3.15 4.05 -10.83
C PRO A 171 2.47 2.96 -9.97
N TRP A 172 3.22 1.93 -9.57
CA TRP A 172 2.77 0.95 -8.59
C TRP A 172 3.83 0.81 -7.48
N GLY A 173 3.43 1.12 -6.26
CA GLY A 173 4.28 1.12 -5.06
C GLY A 173 4.44 -0.25 -4.42
N ARG A 174 5.05 -0.28 -3.24
CA ARG A 174 5.33 -1.52 -2.47
C ARG A 174 6.14 -2.56 -3.27
N THR A 175 7.12 -2.09 -4.05
CA THR A 175 8.04 -2.96 -4.82
C THR A 175 9.48 -2.55 -4.61
N LEU A 176 10.42 -3.35 -5.11
CA LEU A 176 11.84 -2.99 -5.06
C LEU A 176 12.19 -1.75 -5.90
N ALA A 177 11.29 -1.22 -6.73
CA ALA A 177 11.51 0.08 -7.37
C ALA A 177 11.68 1.20 -6.32
N GLU A 178 10.90 1.15 -5.24
CA GLU A 178 10.98 2.12 -4.13
C GLU A 178 12.30 2.02 -3.37
N VAL A 179 12.81 0.79 -3.21
CA VAL A 179 14.08 0.52 -2.52
C VAL A 179 15.29 0.92 -3.37
N VAL A 180 15.26 0.60 -4.67
CA VAL A 180 16.39 0.84 -5.58
C VAL A 180 16.74 2.32 -5.68
N ARG A 181 15.75 3.23 -5.66
CA ARG A 181 16.02 4.68 -5.78
C ARG A 181 16.80 5.26 -4.60
N HIS A 182 16.80 4.58 -3.45
CA HIS A 182 17.45 5.01 -2.20
C HIS A 182 18.71 4.22 -1.87
N ALA A 183 19.01 3.17 -2.63
CA ALA A 183 20.16 2.33 -2.36
C ALA A 183 21.47 3.01 -2.79
N ASP A 184 22.45 3.04 -1.88
CA ASP A 184 23.76 3.67 -2.10
C ASP A 184 24.84 2.61 -2.35
N PRO A 185 25.26 2.38 -3.61
CA PRO A 185 26.34 1.44 -3.89
C PRO A 185 27.70 2.02 -3.50
N GLU A 186 28.31 1.45 -2.45
CA GLU A 186 29.68 1.76 -2.05
C GLU A 186 30.73 1.15 -2.99
N ARG A 187 30.38 0.00 -3.60
CA ARG A 187 31.27 -0.76 -4.48
C ARG A 187 31.01 -0.44 -5.94
N ARG A 188 32.07 -0.55 -6.76
CA ARG A 188 31.91 -0.45 -8.22
C ARG A 188 31.05 -1.60 -8.73
N PRO A 189 30.05 -1.35 -9.58
CA PRO A 189 29.24 -2.40 -10.17
C PRO A 189 30.05 -3.28 -11.12
N ALA A 190 29.67 -4.55 -11.21
CA ALA A 190 30.23 -5.47 -12.18
C ALA A 190 29.61 -5.21 -13.58
N PRO A 191 30.40 -5.24 -14.66
CA PRO A 191 29.85 -5.19 -16.02
C PRO A 191 29.07 -6.45 -16.36
N THR A 192 28.03 -6.32 -17.18
CA THR A 192 27.32 -7.46 -17.77
C THR A 192 27.73 -7.62 -19.25
N PRO A 193 27.57 -8.82 -19.85
CA PRO A 193 27.92 -9.06 -21.25
C PRO A 193 27.24 -8.11 -22.25
N ASP A 194 26.02 -7.69 -21.95
CA ASP A 194 25.20 -6.83 -22.82
C ASP A 194 25.48 -5.33 -22.65
N GLY A 195 26.55 -4.98 -21.92
CA GLY A 195 26.96 -3.58 -21.68
C GLY A 195 26.29 -2.90 -20.49
N GLY A 196 25.47 -3.64 -19.73
CA GLY A 196 24.84 -3.16 -18.50
C GLY A 196 25.73 -3.27 -17.26
N ARG A 197 25.08 -3.20 -16.09
CA ARG A 197 25.73 -3.22 -14.77
C ARG A 197 24.95 -4.05 -13.76
N ARG A 198 25.68 -4.79 -12.92
CA ARG A 198 25.18 -5.50 -11.75
C ARG A 198 25.72 -4.85 -10.49
N TYR A 199 24.82 -4.46 -9.59
CA TYR A 199 25.14 -3.90 -8.28
C TYR A 199 24.80 -4.94 -7.21
N GLU A 200 25.65 -4.99 -6.19
CA GLU A 200 25.41 -5.74 -4.96
C GLU A 200 25.60 -4.73 -3.83
N VAL A 201 24.51 -4.42 -3.13
CA VAL A 201 24.42 -3.38 -2.12
C VAL A 201 23.70 -3.92 -0.91
N ASP A 202 24.09 -3.48 0.28
CA ASP A 202 23.38 -3.76 1.51
C ASP A 202 22.53 -2.53 1.82
N VAL A 203 21.22 -2.72 1.98
CA VAL A 203 20.26 -1.62 2.22
C VAL A 203 19.78 -1.70 3.66
N ASP A 204 19.67 -0.57 4.32
CA ASP A 204 19.13 -0.53 5.68
C ASP A 204 17.72 -1.15 5.70
N ALA A 205 17.41 -1.89 6.77
CA ALA A 205 16.21 -2.68 6.81
C ALA A 205 14.91 -1.85 6.74
N ARG A 206 14.95 -0.56 7.13
CA ARG A 206 13.76 0.32 7.03
C ARG A 206 13.49 0.71 5.59
N SER A 207 14.51 1.13 4.84
CA SER A 207 14.36 1.39 3.40
C SER A 207 13.98 0.11 2.65
N ALA A 208 14.58 -1.03 3.02
CA ALA A 208 14.21 -2.32 2.42
C ALA A 208 12.75 -2.74 2.72
N ALA A 209 12.15 -2.25 3.81
CA ALA A 209 10.78 -2.55 4.18
C ALA A 209 9.73 -1.89 3.26
N GLU A 210 10.11 -0.87 2.47
CA GLU A 210 9.21 -0.23 1.50
C GLU A 210 8.65 -1.23 0.47
N ALA A 211 9.40 -2.30 0.16
CA ALA A 211 8.95 -3.37 -0.75
C ALA A 211 8.08 -4.45 -0.07
N LEU A 212 7.83 -4.37 1.24
CA LEU A 212 7.02 -5.34 1.98
C LEU A 212 5.59 -4.84 2.19
N PRO A 213 4.60 -5.73 2.38
CA PRO A 213 3.26 -5.34 2.79
C PRO A 213 3.32 -4.60 4.13
N HIS A 214 2.45 -3.60 4.32
CA HIS A 214 2.50 -2.74 5.52
C HIS A 214 2.49 -3.53 6.83
N SER A 215 1.62 -4.55 6.93
CA SER A 215 1.49 -5.39 8.12
C SER A 215 2.79 -6.05 8.55
N VAL A 216 3.71 -6.28 7.61
CA VAL A 216 5.04 -6.83 7.83
C VAL A 216 6.07 -5.71 7.99
N ALA A 217 5.98 -4.64 7.19
CA ALA A 217 6.91 -3.52 7.21
C ALA A 217 6.94 -2.78 8.56
N TYR A 218 5.80 -2.75 9.28
CA TYR A 218 5.73 -2.13 10.61
C TYR A 218 6.71 -2.74 11.62
N ALA A 219 7.18 -3.97 11.41
CA ALA A 219 8.18 -4.59 12.28
C ALA A 219 9.49 -3.77 12.43
N PHE A 220 9.78 -2.92 11.45
CA PHE A 220 10.97 -2.07 11.45
C PHE A 220 10.74 -0.70 12.11
N VAL A 221 9.48 -0.34 12.39
CA VAL A 221 9.11 0.87 13.12
C VAL A 221 9.49 0.67 14.59
N GLY A 222 10.57 1.32 15.02
CA GLY A 222 11.07 1.24 16.41
C GLY A 222 12.11 0.15 16.67
N SER A 223 12.44 -0.69 15.69
CA SER A 223 13.61 -1.57 15.78
C SER A 223 14.90 -0.72 15.79
N LYS A 224 15.79 -1.01 16.74
CA LYS A 224 17.06 -0.28 16.94
C LYS A 224 18.22 -0.85 16.13
N SER A 225 18.07 -2.04 15.55
CA SER A 225 19.21 -2.84 15.06
C SER A 225 18.77 -3.98 14.14
N ALA A 226 17.92 -3.68 13.16
CA ALA A 226 17.68 -4.65 12.10
C ALA A 226 18.91 -4.70 11.18
N ASP A 227 19.42 -5.90 10.92
CA ASP A 227 20.54 -6.12 10.01
C ASP A 227 20.18 -5.64 8.59
N ASP A 228 21.18 -5.15 7.87
CA ASP A 228 21.01 -4.74 6.47
C ASP A 228 20.50 -5.90 5.61
N VAL A 229 19.77 -5.54 4.56
CA VAL A 229 19.15 -6.46 3.60
C VAL A 229 19.97 -6.41 2.31
N PRO A 230 20.62 -7.53 1.93
CA PRO A 230 21.31 -7.62 0.65
C PRO A 230 20.35 -7.43 -0.52
N LEU A 231 20.68 -6.49 -1.39
CA LEU A 231 19.98 -6.14 -2.63
C LEU A 231 20.92 -6.33 -3.83
N THR A 232 20.44 -7.07 -4.82
CA THR A 232 21.08 -7.16 -6.14
C THR A 232 20.27 -6.36 -7.14
N VAL A 233 20.93 -5.48 -7.90
CA VAL A 233 20.28 -4.68 -8.96
C VAL A 233 20.96 -4.94 -10.30
N LEU A 234 20.17 -5.16 -11.34
CA LEU A 234 20.61 -5.33 -12.71
C LEU A 234 20.06 -4.21 -13.59
N LEU A 235 20.97 -3.46 -14.21
CA LEU A 235 20.65 -2.40 -15.16
C LEU A 235 21.05 -2.79 -16.59
N ASP A 236 20.29 -2.34 -17.58
CA ASP A 236 20.64 -2.47 -18.99
C ASP A 236 21.77 -1.50 -19.41
N LYS A 237 22.17 -1.54 -20.69
CA LYS A 237 23.21 -0.66 -21.24
C LYS A 237 22.88 0.84 -21.20
N ASP A 238 21.59 1.17 -21.12
CA ASP A 238 21.09 2.55 -21.08
C ASP A 238 20.85 3.00 -19.62
N GLY A 239 21.19 2.14 -18.64
CA GLY A 239 21.06 2.41 -17.21
C GLY A 239 19.65 2.22 -16.67
N ARG A 240 18.76 1.52 -17.38
CA ARG A 240 17.38 1.25 -16.96
C ARG A 240 17.32 -0.02 -16.12
N LEU A 241 16.43 -0.03 -15.14
CA LEU A 241 16.23 -1.16 -14.24
C LEU A 241 15.63 -2.35 -14.99
N LEU A 242 16.33 -3.49 -15.00
CA LEU A 242 15.81 -4.76 -15.53
C LEU A 242 15.33 -5.69 -14.42
N ARG A 243 16.08 -5.76 -13.32
CA ARG A 243 15.78 -6.64 -12.20
C ARG A 243 16.33 -6.10 -10.89
N ALA A 244 15.59 -6.28 -9.82
CA ALA A 244 16.06 -6.13 -8.45
C ALA A 244 15.68 -7.37 -7.63
N GLU A 245 16.54 -7.78 -6.70
CA GLU A 245 16.29 -8.91 -5.80
C GLU A 245 16.80 -8.63 -4.41
N ALA A 246 15.99 -8.88 -3.38
CA ALA A 246 16.37 -8.71 -1.98
C ALA A 246 16.19 -10.02 -1.20
N ASP A 247 17.14 -10.35 -0.32
CA ASP A 247 17.05 -11.50 0.61
C ASP A 247 16.96 -11.00 2.05
N TYR A 248 15.77 -11.07 2.64
CA TYR A 248 15.46 -10.58 3.99
C TYR A 248 15.80 -11.61 5.08
N ARG A 249 16.60 -12.64 4.78
CA ARG A 249 16.97 -13.66 5.77
C ARG A 249 17.64 -13.06 7.01
N SER A 250 18.52 -12.07 6.84
CA SER A 250 19.15 -11.34 7.94
C SER A 250 18.10 -10.64 8.83
N ALA A 251 17.12 -9.99 8.19
CA ALA A 251 16.05 -9.28 8.86
C ALA A 251 14.97 -10.16 9.52
N LEU A 252 14.99 -11.50 9.32
CA LEU A 252 14.01 -12.41 9.95
C LEU A 252 14.03 -12.38 11.49
N GLY A 253 15.15 -11.98 12.10
CA GLY A 253 15.22 -11.76 13.55
C GLY A 253 14.22 -10.70 14.01
N THR A 254 14.19 -9.56 13.33
CA THR A 254 13.33 -8.41 13.66
C THR A 254 11.84 -8.75 13.56
N PHE A 255 11.41 -9.48 12.53
CA PHE A 255 10.00 -9.92 12.45
C PHE A 255 9.62 -10.82 13.64
N ARG A 256 10.49 -11.76 14.00
CA ARG A 256 10.24 -12.69 15.12
C ARG A 256 10.17 -11.99 16.47
N GLU A 257 11.01 -10.97 16.69
CA GLU A 257 10.96 -10.15 17.91
C GLU A 257 9.64 -9.39 18.08
N GLN A 258 9.04 -8.98 16.96
CA GLN A 258 7.70 -8.35 16.92
C GLN A 258 6.56 -9.37 16.89
N GLY A 259 6.86 -10.68 17.01
CA GLY A 259 5.86 -11.75 16.98
C GLY A 259 5.29 -12.05 15.59
N LEU A 260 5.87 -11.49 14.53
CA LEU A 260 5.44 -11.64 13.14
C LEU A 260 6.17 -12.79 12.42
N LEU A 261 5.53 -13.31 11.37
CA LEU A 261 6.03 -14.32 10.44
C LEU A 261 6.56 -15.58 11.15
N LYS A 262 5.90 -15.99 12.22
CA LYS A 262 6.30 -17.16 13.01
C LYS A 262 6.37 -18.42 12.15
N GLY A 263 7.55 -19.05 12.12
CA GLY A 263 7.80 -20.28 11.34
C GLY A 263 8.28 -20.04 9.90
N VAL A 264 8.39 -18.79 9.46
CA VAL A 264 9.06 -18.41 8.21
C VAL A 264 10.58 -18.45 8.39
N THR A 265 11.27 -19.08 7.46
CA THR A 265 12.72 -19.31 7.48
C THR A 265 13.46 -18.61 6.33
N SER A 266 12.72 -18.09 5.35
CA SER A 266 13.26 -17.25 4.28
C SER A 266 12.19 -16.27 3.81
N LEU A 267 12.61 -15.05 3.48
CA LEU A 267 11.79 -14.05 2.83
C LEU A 267 12.61 -13.43 1.71
N ARG A 268 12.09 -13.47 0.48
CA ARG A 268 12.76 -12.94 -0.71
C ARG A 268 11.81 -12.07 -1.51
N ALA A 269 12.32 -10.95 -1.99
CA ALA A 269 11.64 -10.11 -2.97
C ALA A 269 12.38 -10.19 -4.30
N SER A 270 11.62 -10.16 -5.40
CA SER A 270 12.14 -9.94 -6.74
C SER A 270 11.24 -8.98 -7.49
N TYR A 271 11.85 -8.17 -8.35
CA TYR A 271 11.17 -7.22 -9.21
C TYR A 271 11.84 -7.27 -10.58
N VAL A 272 11.06 -7.47 -11.64
CA VAL A 272 11.56 -7.62 -13.01
C VAL A 272 10.78 -6.67 -13.91
N LEU A 273 11.49 -5.95 -14.76
CA LEU A 273 10.95 -5.08 -15.79
C LEU A 273 11.32 -5.58 -17.19
N THR A 274 10.37 -5.47 -18.12
CA THR A 274 10.53 -5.90 -19.51
C THR A 274 9.80 -4.95 -20.46
N GLY A 275 10.25 -4.90 -21.71
CA GLY A 275 9.56 -4.17 -22.79
C GLY A 275 9.48 -2.65 -22.56
N HIS A 276 10.58 -2.05 -22.12
CA HIS A 276 10.68 -0.60 -21.86
C HIS A 276 10.27 0.24 -23.08
N GLY A 277 9.29 1.12 -22.90
CA GLY A 277 8.77 2.03 -23.92
C GLY A 277 7.86 1.39 -24.97
N GLU A 278 7.60 0.09 -24.85
CA GLU A 278 6.82 -0.68 -25.84
C GLU A 278 5.41 -1.04 -25.34
N GLN A 279 5.07 -0.68 -24.11
CA GLN A 279 3.82 -1.10 -23.51
C GLN A 279 2.74 -0.04 -23.60
N GLU A 280 1.55 -0.46 -24.03
CA GLU A 280 0.33 0.30 -23.85
C GLU A 280 -0.31 -0.11 -22.52
N VAL A 281 -0.49 0.87 -21.63
CA VAL A 281 -1.32 0.67 -20.43
C VAL A 281 -2.77 0.85 -20.84
N PRO A 282 -3.62 -0.19 -20.71
CA PRO A 282 -5.03 -0.02 -21.03
C PRO A 282 -5.64 1.00 -20.05
N PRO A 283 -6.50 1.92 -20.53
CA PRO A 283 -7.27 2.79 -19.64
C PRO A 283 -8.18 1.95 -18.73
N LEU A 284 -8.79 2.57 -17.71
CA LEU A 284 -9.89 1.92 -16.98
C LEU A 284 -10.91 1.53 -18.06
N PRO A 285 -11.39 0.28 -18.10
CA PRO A 285 -12.25 -0.14 -19.19
C PRO A 285 -13.43 0.82 -19.34
N ALA A 286 -13.50 1.49 -20.48
CA ALA A 286 -14.53 2.49 -20.72
C ALA A 286 -15.91 1.84 -20.61
N GLY A 287 -16.77 2.39 -19.75
CA GLY A 287 -18.11 1.86 -19.50
C GLY A 287 -18.20 0.79 -18.41
N GLU A 288 -17.10 0.38 -17.76
CA GLU A 288 -17.20 -0.41 -16.54
C GLU A 288 -17.68 0.46 -15.37
N PRO A 289 -18.58 -0.07 -14.50
CA PRO A 289 -19.12 0.70 -13.38
C PRO A 289 -18.01 0.97 -12.36
N VAL A 290 -17.68 2.26 -12.22
CA VAL A 290 -16.79 2.79 -11.18
C VAL A 290 -17.65 3.46 -10.12
N GLU A 291 -17.51 2.99 -8.88
CA GLU A 291 -18.13 3.54 -7.69
C GLU A 291 -17.07 4.29 -6.86
N ASP A 292 -17.41 5.49 -6.41
CA ASP A 292 -16.64 6.22 -5.41
C ASP A 292 -16.66 5.44 -4.09
N ALA A 293 -15.50 5.02 -3.61
CA ALA A 293 -15.41 4.20 -2.42
C ALA A 293 -15.79 4.96 -1.14
N GLU A 294 -15.52 6.26 -1.04
CA GLU A 294 -15.91 7.09 0.12
C GLU A 294 -17.42 7.09 0.27
N ARG A 295 -18.13 7.24 -0.84
CA ARG A 295 -19.60 7.30 -0.86
C ARG A 295 -20.30 5.95 -0.71
N THR A 296 -19.65 4.86 -1.15
CA THR A 296 -20.29 3.53 -1.24
C THR A 296 -19.86 2.56 -0.14
N THR A 297 -18.82 2.90 0.61
CA THR A 297 -18.36 2.11 1.75
C THR A 297 -18.56 2.88 3.05
N VAL A 298 -18.70 2.15 4.15
CA VAL A 298 -18.82 2.72 5.49
C VAL A 298 -17.88 1.98 6.43
N THR A 299 -17.53 2.62 7.54
CA THR A 299 -16.83 1.93 8.62
C THR A 299 -17.73 0.87 9.24
N LEU A 300 -17.14 -0.23 9.69
CA LEU A 300 -17.93 -1.34 10.24
C LEU A 300 -18.84 -0.93 11.43
N PRO A 301 -18.40 -0.05 12.37
CA PRO A 301 -19.25 0.47 13.44
C PRO A 301 -20.47 1.28 12.97
N ALA A 302 -20.44 1.84 11.75
CA ALA A 302 -21.57 2.58 11.20
C ALA A 302 -22.72 1.66 10.70
N LEU A 303 -22.46 0.35 10.55
CA LEU A 303 -23.52 -0.61 10.22
C LEU A 303 -24.47 -0.81 11.40
N LYS A 304 -25.76 -0.96 11.13
CA LYS A 304 -26.75 -1.30 12.16
C LYS A 304 -26.79 -2.81 12.39
N ALA A 305 -27.22 -3.24 13.58
CA ALA A 305 -27.63 -4.63 13.78
C ALA A 305 -28.73 -4.99 12.77
N GLY A 306 -28.61 -6.16 12.15
CA GLY A 306 -29.46 -6.56 11.03
C GLY A 306 -29.01 -6.02 9.66
N ALA A 307 -27.80 -5.49 9.53
CA ALA A 307 -27.21 -5.12 8.25
C ALA A 307 -26.35 -6.24 7.67
N CYS A 308 -26.22 -6.24 6.34
CA CYS A 308 -25.27 -7.06 5.61
C CYS A 308 -24.31 -6.17 4.83
N ALA A 309 -23.09 -6.65 4.66
CA ALA A 309 -22.07 -5.95 3.88
C ALA A 309 -21.17 -6.93 3.13
N SER A 310 -20.46 -6.42 2.13
CA SER A 310 -19.30 -7.07 1.55
C SER A 310 -18.03 -6.46 2.13
N TYR A 311 -17.07 -7.30 2.50
CA TYR A 311 -15.69 -6.89 2.80
C TYR A 311 -14.75 -7.05 1.59
N ASP A 312 -15.30 -7.40 0.42
CA ASP A 312 -14.60 -7.40 -0.88
C ASP A 312 -14.40 -5.95 -1.35
N THR A 313 -13.52 -5.23 -0.65
CA THR A 313 -13.18 -3.82 -0.89
C THR A 313 -11.73 -3.64 -1.32
N GLY A 314 -10.92 -4.70 -1.36
CA GLY A 314 -9.51 -4.63 -1.74
C GLY A 314 -8.58 -4.10 -0.63
N LEU A 315 -9.12 -3.53 0.45
CA LEU A 315 -8.33 -2.98 1.55
C LEU A 315 -7.59 -4.05 2.36
N GLY A 316 -8.01 -5.32 2.31
CA GLY A 316 -7.40 -6.40 3.11
C GLY A 316 -7.73 -6.36 4.60
N HIS A 317 -8.47 -5.36 5.07
CA HIS A 317 -8.98 -5.24 6.44
C HIS A 317 -10.45 -4.79 6.46
N LEU A 318 -11.10 -4.86 7.62
CA LEU A 318 -12.52 -4.50 7.81
C LEU A 318 -12.74 -3.03 8.18
N GLY A 319 -11.74 -2.18 7.95
CA GLY A 319 -11.83 -0.74 8.26
C GLY A 319 -12.99 -0.08 7.51
N ARG A 320 -13.20 -0.50 6.25
CA ARG A 320 -14.40 -0.15 5.47
C ARG A 320 -15.01 -1.36 4.79
N VAL A 321 -16.33 -1.37 4.78
CA VAL A 321 -17.15 -2.42 4.14
C VAL A 321 -18.23 -1.77 3.30
N ARG A 322 -18.71 -2.49 2.28
CA ARG A 322 -19.77 -2.01 1.38
C ARG A 322 -21.13 -2.53 1.84
N PRO A 323 -22.05 -1.67 2.34
CA PRO A 323 -23.41 -2.09 2.67
C PRO A 323 -24.12 -2.65 1.44
N LEU A 324 -24.89 -3.72 1.62
CA LEU A 324 -25.69 -4.31 0.55
C LEU A 324 -26.89 -5.09 1.10
N PRO A 325 -27.91 -5.37 0.28
CA PRO A 325 -29.04 -6.20 0.70
C PRO A 325 -28.58 -7.59 1.13
N CYS A 326 -29.09 -8.07 2.26
CA CYS A 326 -28.79 -9.41 2.74
C CYS A 326 -29.17 -10.47 1.70
N GLY A 327 -28.20 -11.30 1.33
CA GLY A 327 -28.38 -12.31 0.29
C GLY A 327 -27.08 -13.04 -0.03
N LYS A 328 -27.03 -13.65 -1.21
CA LYS A 328 -25.88 -14.45 -1.66
C LYS A 328 -24.57 -13.66 -1.73
N ASP A 329 -24.64 -12.35 -1.93
CA ASP A 329 -23.49 -11.48 -2.14
C ASP A 329 -22.95 -10.84 -0.85
N ALA A 330 -23.60 -11.08 0.29
CA ALA A 330 -23.09 -10.64 1.57
C ALA A 330 -21.86 -11.45 1.96
N GLY A 331 -20.79 -10.75 2.32
CA GLY A 331 -19.60 -11.33 2.95
C GLY A 331 -19.78 -11.44 4.47
N LEU A 332 -20.57 -10.55 5.07
CA LEU A 332 -20.82 -10.57 6.51
C LEU A 332 -22.26 -10.18 6.87
N ARG A 333 -22.69 -10.56 8.07
CA ARG A 333 -23.92 -10.07 8.70
C ARG A 333 -23.64 -9.55 10.10
N VAL A 334 -24.13 -8.35 10.38
CA VAL A 334 -24.04 -7.75 11.72
C VAL A 334 -25.25 -8.18 12.53
N PHE A 335 -25.02 -8.79 13.68
CA PHE A 335 -26.10 -9.20 14.59
C PHE A 335 -26.15 -8.35 15.87
N GLY A 336 -25.13 -7.52 16.13
CA GLY A 336 -25.08 -6.66 17.31
C GLY A 336 -24.14 -5.47 17.14
N GLN A 337 -24.42 -4.41 17.88
CA GLN A 337 -23.53 -3.26 18.08
C GLN A 337 -23.42 -3.02 19.59
N GLU A 338 -22.21 -3.08 20.11
CA GLU A 338 -21.90 -2.99 21.52
C GLU A 338 -21.15 -1.69 21.79
N ARG A 339 -21.73 -0.84 22.62
CA ARG A 339 -21.07 0.36 23.13
C ARG A 339 -20.48 0.06 24.50
N ILE A 340 -19.19 0.34 24.67
CA ILE A 340 -18.51 0.32 25.96
C ILE A 340 -18.35 1.76 26.43
N ASP A 341 -18.63 1.99 27.71
CA ASP A 341 -18.46 3.26 28.40
C ASP A 341 -18.32 2.94 29.89
N GLU A 342 -17.08 2.75 30.35
CA GLU A 342 -16.77 2.23 31.67
C GLU A 342 -15.65 3.04 32.32
N THR A 343 -15.82 3.42 33.58
CA THR A 343 -14.77 4.09 34.37
C THR A 343 -14.21 3.11 35.40
N VAL A 344 -12.89 2.91 35.37
CA VAL A 344 -12.18 2.06 36.34
C VAL A 344 -11.26 2.91 37.21
N LYS A 345 -11.09 2.49 38.47
CA LYS A 345 -10.27 3.18 39.47
C LYS A 345 -9.03 2.35 39.81
N GLY A 346 -7.85 2.92 39.62
CA GLY A 346 -6.58 2.32 40.08
C GLY A 346 -6.23 0.98 39.43
N GLN A 347 -6.85 0.66 38.29
CA GLN A 347 -6.58 -0.54 37.50
C GLN A 347 -6.09 -0.13 36.11
N ASN A 348 -5.24 -0.95 35.49
CA ASN A 348 -4.86 -0.75 34.10
C ASN A 348 -6.09 -1.00 33.21
N PRO A 349 -6.61 0.03 32.50
CA PRO A 349 -7.81 -0.10 31.67
C PRO A 349 -7.56 -0.81 30.33
N ALA A 350 -6.30 -1.05 29.95
CA ALA A 350 -5.94 -1.61 28.66
C ALA A 350 -6.57 -3.01 28.43
N GLY A 351 -7.21 -3.18 27.28
CA GLY A 351 -7.91 -4.39 26.87
C GLY A 351 -9.27 -4.61 27.54
N LEU A 352 -9.70 -3.73 28.45
CA LEU A 352 -10.98 -3.86 29.14
C LEU A 352 -12.16 -3.77 28.18
N GLY A 353 -12.13 -2.82 27.24
CA GLY A 353 -13.19 -2.60 26.28
C GLY A 353 -13.35 -3.79 25.36
N SER A 354 -12.24 -4.27 24.80
CA SER A 354 -12.22 -5.46 23.94
C SER A 354 -12.72 -6.72 24.65
N ARG A 355 -12.37 -6.91 25.93
CA ARG A 355 -12.87 -8.03 26.73
C ARG A 355 -14.38 -7.92 26.95
N LEU A 356 -14.87 -6.77 27.40
CA LEU A 356 -16.30 -6.55 27.64
C LEU A 356 -17.11 -6.67 26.35
N ALA A 357 -16.61 -6.14 25.24
CA ALA A 357 -17.23 -6.27 23.93
C ALA A 357 -17.32 -7.74 23.52
N SER A 358 -16.26 -8.54 23.73
CA SER A 358 -16.28 -9.98 23.47
C SER A 358 -17.35 -10.70 24.28
N GLU A 359 -17.42 -10.45 25.59
CA GLU A 359 -18.44 -11.04 26.46
C GLU A 359 -19.88 -10.63 26.08
N ARG A 360 -20.08 -9.36 25.68
CA ARG A 360 -21.38 -8.84 25.24
C ARG A 360 -21.78 -9.40 23.88
N CYS A 361 -20.86 -9.42 22.91
CA CYS A 361 -21.06 -10.04 21.60
C CYS A 361 -21.35 -11.53 21.70
N GLU A 362 -20.72 -12.25 22.63
CA GLU A 362 -21.04 -13.67 22.88
C GLU A 362 -22.50 -13.84 23.32
N LYS A 363 -22.95 -13.01 24.27
CA LYS A 363 -24.33 -13.02 24.74
C LYS A 363 -25.29 -12.63 23.62
N ALA A 364 -24.94 -11.65 22.79
CA ALA A 364 -25.72 -11.23 21.64
C ALA A 364 -25.81 -12.35 20.59
N TYR A 365 -24.71 -13.06 20.31
CA TYR A 365 -24.65 -14.18 19.37
C TYR A 365 -25.60 -15.31 19.78
N ARG A 366 -25.59 -15.68 21.07
CA ARG A 366 -26.48 -16.72 21.61
C ARG A 366 -27.96 -16.34 21.56
N LYS A 367 -28.28 -15.05 21.58
CA LYS A 367 -29.65 -14.51 21.52
C LYS A 367 -30.11 -14.17 20.11
N ALA A 368 -29.18 -14.01 19.17
CA ALA A 368 -29.49 -13.59 17.82
C ALA A 368 -30.34 -14.66 17.10
N PRO A 369 -31.34 -14.26 16.30
CA PRO A 369 -32.10 -15.21 15.50
C PRO A 369 -31.17 -16.00 14.57
N ALA A 370 -31.49 -17.28 14.35
CA ALA A 370 -30.70 -18.15 13.49
C ALA A 370 -30.49 -17.57 12.09
N ALA A 371 -31.42 -16.78 11.55
CA ALA A 371 -31.25 -16.09 10.27
C ALA A 371 -30.01 -15.16 10.22
N TRP A 372 -29.57 -14.63 11.36
CA TRP A 372 -28.44 -13.70 11.47
C TRP A 372 -27.10 -14.38 11.75
N THR A 373 -27.12 -15.60 12.28
CA THR A 373 -25.91 -16.35 12.68
C THR A 373 -25.65 -17.59 11.83
N SER A 374 -26.68 -18.16 11.21
CA SER A 374 -26.57 -19.34 10.35
C SER A 374 -25.87 -19.04 9.02
N GLY A 375 -25.14 -20.05 8.52
CA GLY A 375 -24.31 -19.92 7.32
C GLY A 375 -22.98 -19.21 7.57
N GLY A 376 -22.68 -18.85 8.82
CA GLY A 376 -21.37 -18.37 9.23
C GLY A 376 -20.26 -19.38 8.87
N ARG A 377 -19.11 -18.88 8.44
CA ARG A 377 -17.94 -19.68 8.08
C ARG A 377 -16.70 -19.18 8.82
N PRO A 378 -16.13 -19.98 9.74
CA PRO A 378 -16.58 -21.31 10.17
C PRO A 378 -17.94 -21.29 10.89
N SER A 379 -18.67 -22.40 10.81
CA SER A 379 -19.98 -22.55 11.47
C SER A 379 -19.83 -22.43 13.00
N GLY A 380 -20.77 -21.74 13.64
CA GLY A 380 -20.75 -21.54 15.09
C GLY A 380 -19.78 -20.47 15.57
N ARG A 381 -19.06 -19.78 14.67
CA ARG A 381 -18.15 -18.69 15.01
C ARG A 381 -18.75 -17.32 14.72
N TYR A 382 -18.35 -16.36 15.54
CA TYR A 382 -18.60 -14.94 15.38
C TYR A 382 -17.30 -14.17 15.58
N TRP A 383 -17.32 -12.91 15.19
CA TRP A 383 -16.20 -12.00 15.31
C TRP A 383 -16.66 -10.68 15.92
N VAL A 384 -15.71 -10.01 16.55
CA VAL A 384 -15.87 -8.68 17.14
C VAL A 384 -14.85 -7.78 16.48
N ALA A 385 -15.26 -6.60 16.06
CA ALA A 385 -14.39 -5.61 15.48
C ALA A 385 -14.76 -4.21 15.98
N GLY A 386 -13.75 -3.41 16.29
CA GLY A 386 -13.89 -2.09 16.88
C GLY A 386 -12.69 -1.79 17.77
N ASP A 387 -12.53 -0.51 18.09
CA ASP A 387 -11.40 -0.01 18.87
C ASP A 387 -11.88 0.54 20.21
N GLU A 388 -11.07 0.33 21.24
CA GLU A 388 -11.24 1.01 22.52
C GLU A 388 -10.45 2.32 22.53
N ASN A 389 -11.08 3.36 23.09
CA ASN A 389 -10.47 4.64 23.36
C ASN A 389 -10.30 4.79 24.88
N LEU A 390 -9.07 5.06 25.29
CA LEU A 390 -8.72 5.27 26.69
C LEU A 390 -8.57 6.76 26.95
N SER A 391 -9.27 7.24 27.97
CA SER A 391 -9.09 8.59 28.49
C SER A 391 -8.73 8.54 29.97
N PHE A 392 -7.72 9.31 30.36
CA PHE A 392 -7.24 9.40 31.73
C PHE A 392 -7.63 10.75 32.30
N THR A 393 -8.25 10.78 33.47
CA THR A 393 -8.52 12.07 34.13
C THR A 393 -7.22 12.67 34.64
N TYR A 394 -7.05 13.98 34.43
CA TYR A 394 -5.84 14.72 34.84
C TYR A 394 -5.61 14.72 36.36
N VAL A 395 -6.66 14.46 37.15
CA VAL A 395 -6.61 14.40 38.62
C VAL A 395 -7.28 13.11 39.07
N GLY A 396 -6.48 12.14 39.53
CA GLY A 396 -6.95 10.87 40.10
C GLY A 396 -6.55 9.63 39.29
N PRO A 397 -6.66 8.42 39.88
CA PRO A 397 -6.27 7.15 39.25
C PRO A 397 -7.36 6.58 38.32
N ASP A 398 -8.32 7.42 37.92
CA ASP A 398 -9.51 7.00 37.19
C ASP A 398 -9.22 7.05 35.69
N ALA A 399 -9.62 5.99 34.99
CA ALA A 399 -9.53 5.88 33.55
C ALA A 399 -10.89 5.50 32.98
N THR A 400 -11.32 6.18 31.92
CA THR A 400 -12.55 5.86 31.20
C THR A 400 -12.22 5.18 29.89
N VAL A 401 -12.81 4.00 29.71
CA VAL A 401 -12.73 3.17 28.52
C VAL A 401 -14.02 3.35 27.75
N THR A 402 -13.91 3.86 26.53
CA THR A 402 -15.05 3.97 25.60
C THR A 402 -14.78 3.17 24.35
N GLY A 403 -15.80 2.72 23.64
CA GLY A 403 -15.59 2.03 22.37
C GLY A 403 -16.89 1.61 21.70
N TYR A 404 -16.85 1.44 20.39
CA TYR A 404 -17.96 0.94 19.59
C TYR A 404 -17.51 -0.32 18.86
N PHE A 405 -18.15 -1.43 19.17
CA PHE A 405 -17.79 -2.75 18.67
C PHE A 405 -18.93 -3.37 17.89
N THR A 406 -18.63 -3.87 16.71
CA THR A 406 -19.56 -4.60 15.86
C THR A 406 -19.42 -6.09 16.09
N CYS A 407 -20.54 -6.76 16.38
CA CYS A 407 -20.62 -8.22 16.45
C CYS A 407 -21.17 -8.76 15.13
N TYR A 408 -20.42 -9.61 14.46
CA TYR A 408 -20.78 -10.09 13.12
C TYR A 408 -20.40 -11.55 12.88
N VAL A 409 -21.00 -12.15 11.86
CA VAL A 409 -20.57 -13.42 11.27
C VAL A 409 -20.05 -13.19 9.86
N ARG A 410 -18.96 -13.88 9.49
CA ARG A 410 -18.47 -13.98 8.11
C ARG A 410 -19.20 -15.10 7.39
N LEU A 411 -19.58 -14.88 6.15
CA LEU A 411 -20.37 -15.82 5.34
C LEU A 411 -19.52 -16.55 4.29
N ARG A 412 -18.29 -16.10 4.06
CA ARG A 412 -17.38 -16.62 3.05
C ARG A 412 -16.00 -16.84 3.65
#